data_AF-S7ZKD8-F1
#
_entry.id   AF-S7ZKD8-F1
#
_cell.length_a   1.000
_cell.length_b   1.000
_cell.length_c   1.000
_cell.angle_alpha   90.00
_cell.angle_beta   90.00
_cell.angle_gamma   90.00
#
_symmetry.space_group_name_H-M   'P 1'
#
loop_
_entity.id
_entity.type
_entity.pdbx_description
1 polymer ?
#
loop_
_entity_poly.entity_id
_entity_poly.type
_entity_poly.pdbx_seq_one_letter_code
_entity_poly.pdbx_strand_id
1 'polypeptide(L)'
;MATYNPFARREQHPVSALNTYRVLVPLTWALVVIVGTYYSLHSPDDTKGGKKLWKNADKHNTPFSQNTIVTGIYWILLLLSQISYVYHLFSKEATLVVAAANVATHFILNNLFVFAWILLWTRNHFWGAEVILAAHFINQTITYWRHRGLPAFVHLPAVAGPYAWTLTALFWNGAVAVHSHNLPGRIVANIFIWVIMLVGLFHIIIHEDYILGYCLSFLTLSLALRQLAVKIIALQWIFAFVIFGVLLVASLYTSTTKYYGRDTLFRSVAHPESADRERQPLLNEQA
;
A
#
# COMPACT_ATOMS: atom_id res chain seq x y z
N MET A 1 34.02 0.72 11.97
CA MET A 1 33.40 0.62 10.62
C MET A 1 31.92 0.91 10.77
N ALA A 2 31.36 1.87 10.04
CA ALA A 2 29.92 2.13 10.09
C ALA A 2 29.17 0.97 9.42
N THR A 3 28.25 0.33 10.15
CA THR A 3 27.43 -0.79 9.65
C THR A 3 26.55 -0.33 8.49
N TYR A 4 26.65 -1.00 7.34
CA TYR A 4 25.83 -0.69 6.16
C TYR A 4 24.37 -1.08 6.40
N ASN A 5 23.48 -0.09 6.51
CA ASN A 5 22.03 -0.30 6.58
C ASN A 5 21.40 -0.17 5.18
N PRO A 6 20.85 -1.25 4.58
CA PRO A 6 20.22 -1.20 3.26
C PRO A 6 18.82 -0.55 3.28
N PHE A 7 18.23 -0.33 4.45
CA PHE A 7 16.92 0.29 4.62
C PHE A 7 17.01 1.79 4.92
N ALA A 8 18.20 2.39 4.91
CA ALA A 8 18.37 3.82 5.17
C ALA A 8 18.05 4.65 3.91
N ARG A 9 17.40 5.81 4.11
CA ARG A 9 17.27 6.83 3.05
C ARG A 9 18.65 7.41 2.74
N ARG A 10 18.96 7.56 1.45
CA ARG A 10 20.22 8.09 0.96
C ARG A 10 19.99 9.09 -0.16
N GLU A 11 20.92 10.02 -0.29
CA GLU A 11 20.98 10.96 -1.41
C GLU A 11 21.65 10.33 -2.62
N GLN A 12 22.55 9.38 -2.38
CA GLN A 12 23.30 8.69 -3.42
C GLN A 12 23.43 7.20 -3.08
N HIS A 13 23.44 6.37 -4.13
CA HIS A 13 23.59 4.93 -4.01
C HIS A 13 24.81 4.47 -4.80
N PRO A 14 25.62 3.54 -4.26
CA PRO A 14 26.75 3.00 -5.01
C PRO A 14 26.26 2.21 -6.22
N VAL A 15 27.06 2.18 -7.28
CA VAL A 15 26.73 1.49 -8.54
C VAL A 15 26.40 0.02 -8.32
N SER A 16 27.10 -0.64 -7.39
CA SER A 16 26.83 -2.04 -7.02
C SER A 16 25.41 -2.23 -6.47
N ALA A 17 24.96 -1.36 -5.56
CA ALA A 17 23.61 -1.42 -5.01
C ALA A 17 22.55 -1.15 -6.08
N LEU A 18 22.77 -0.17 -6.97
CA LEU A 18 21.87 0.11 -8.08
C LEU A 18 21.75 -1.09 -9.03
N ASN A 19 22.86 -1.77 -9.35
CA ASN A 19 22.84 -2.97 -10.17
C ASN A 19 22.07 -4.10 -9.49
N THR A 20 22.27 -4.30 -8.19
CA THR A 20 21.49 -5.26 -7.40
C THR A 20 19.99 -4.94 -7.45
N TYR A 21 19.60 -3.68 -7.26
CA TYR A 21 18.19 -3.28 -7.31
C TYR A 21 17.58 -3.47 -8.69
N ARG A 22 18.30 -3.11 -9.76
CA ARG A 22 17.87 -3.32 -11.15
C ARG A 22 17.64 -4.80 -11.51
N VAL A 23 18.20 -5.73 -10.74
CA VAL A 23 17.97 -7.17 -10.92
C VAL A 23 16.89 -7.67 -9.96
N LEU A 24 17.04 -7.43 -8.65
CA LEU A 24 16.15 -8.02 -7.65
C LEU A 24 14.75 -7.40 -7.64
N VAL A 25 14.60 -6.12 -7.97
CA VAL A 25 13.28 -5.48 -8.01
C VAL A 25 12.40 -6.09 -9.12
N PRO A 26 12.82 -6.17 -10.39
CA PRO A 26 12.04 -6.86 -11.42
C PRO A 26 11.82 -8.35 -11.11
N LEU A 27 12.84 -9.05 -10.61
CA LEU A 27 12.72 -10.49 -10.31
C LEU A 27 11.68 -10.77 -9.22
N THR A 28 11.72 -10.03 -8.11
CA THR A 28 10.74 -10.23 -7.04
C THR A 28 9.34 -9.74 -7.41
N TRP A 29 9.23 -8.71 -8.25
CA TRP A 29 7.94 -8.30 -8.83
C TRP A 29 7.36 -9.42 -9.73
N ALA A 30 8.18 -9.97 -10.63
CA ALA A 30 7.78 -11.07 -11.51
C ALA A 30 7.36 -12.31 -10.71
N LEU A 31 8.07 -12.61 -9.60
CA LEU A 31 7.68 -13.68 -8.68
C LEU A 31 6.24 -13.50 -8.17
N VAL A 32 5.88 -12.29 -7.70
CA VAL A 32 4.51 -12.00 -7.22
C VAL A 32 3.49 -12.14 -8.35
N VAL A 33 3.79 -11.61 -9.55
CA VAL A 33 2.88 -11.71 -10.71
C VAL A 33 2.64 -13.16 -11.09
N ILE A 34 3.70 -13.96 -11.23
CA ILE A 34 3.63 -15.37 -11.62
C ILE A 34 2.87 -16.17 -10.57
N VAL A 35 3.25 -16.05 -9.30
CA VAL A 35 2.66 -16.83 -8.21
C VAL A 35 1.21 -16.41 -7.95
N GLY A 36 0.92 -15.11 -7.98
CA GLY A 36 -0.42 -14.58 -7.86
C GLY A 36 -1.34 -15.05 -8.99
N THR A 37 -0.85 -15.06 -10.23
CA THR A 37 -1.60 -15.58 -11.39
C THR A 37 -1.80 -17.09 -11.28
N TYR A 38 -0.74 -17.83 -10.98
CA TYR A 38 -0.78 -19.29 -10.85
C TYR A 38 -1.82 -19.73 -9.81
N TYR A 39 -1.74 -19.20 -8.58
CA TYR A 39 -2.69 -19.56 -7.51
C TYR A 39 -4.07 -18.92 -7.64
N SER A 40 -4.24 -17.90 -8.50
CA SER A 40 -5.59 -17.45 -8.89
C SER A 40 -6.32 -18.52 -9.72
N LEU A 41 -5.57 -19.28 -10.53
CA LEU A 41 -6.10 -20.25 -11.48
C LEU A 41 -6.03 -21.70 -10.98
N HIS A 42 -5.03 -22.03 -10.15
CA HIS A 42 -4.71 -23.39 -9.71
C HIS A 42 -4.74 -23.49 -8.17
N SER A 43 -5.06 -24.68 -7.67
CA SER A 43 -4.94 -24.97 -6.24
C SER A 43 -3.59 -25.65 -5.98
N PRO A 44 -3.01 -25.53 -4.78
CA PRO A 44 -1.81 -26.29 -4.44
C PRO A 44 -2.09 -27.79 -4.44
N ASP A 45 -1.28 -28.56 -5.17
CA ASP A 45 -1.40 -30.03 -5.26
C ASP A 45 -0.70 -30.75 -4.09
N ASP A 46 0.18 -30.05 -3.38
CA ASP A 46 1.00 -30.55 -2.28
C ASP A 46 0.26 -30.67 -0.95
N THR A 47 -0.97 -30.13 -0.84
CA THR A 47 -1.72 -30.13 0.43
C THR A 47 -3.18 -30.57 0.25
N LYS A 48 -3.62 -31.51 1.08
CA LYS A 48 -5.03 -31.91 1.13
C LYS A 48 -5.87 -30.72 1.62
N GLY A 49 -6.77 -30.23 0.76
CA GLY A 49 -7.66 -29.13 1.09
C GLY A 49 -7.16 -27.74 0.68
N GLY A 50 -6.00 -27.66 0.01
CA GLY A 50 -5.54 -26.46 -0.66
C GLY A 50 -6.58 -25.91 -1.63
N LYS A 51 -6.67 -24.58 -1.74
CA LYS A 51 -7.61 -23.89 -2.63
C LYS A 51 -6.92 -22.77 -3.39
N LYS A 52 -7.46 -22.46 -4.57
CA LYS A 52 -7.13 -21.23 -5.33
C LYS A 52 -7.28 -20.01 -4.42
N LEU A 53 -6.47 -18.99 -4.64
CA LEU A 53 -6.41 -17.74 -3.88
C LEU A 53 -7.80 -17.16 -3.59
N TRP A 54 -8.57 -16.88 -4.65
CA TRP A 54 -9.90 -16.29 -4.58
C TRP A 54 -10.97 -17.28 -4.09
N LYS A 55 -10.83 -18.57 -4.42
CA LYS A 55 -11.74 -19.60 -3.90
C LYS A 55 -11.62 -19.73 -2.38
N ASN A 56 -10.42 -19.57 -1.84
CA ASN A 56 -10.21 -19.61 -0.41
C ASN A 56 -10.79 -18.38 0.30
N ALA A 57 -10.70 -17.22 -0.37
CA ALA A 57 -11.34 -15.98 0.05
C ALA A 57 -12.86 -16.11 0.15
N ASP A 58 -13.49 -16.76 -0.83
CA ASP A 58 -14.93 -16.97 -0.84
C ASP A 58 -15.40 -17.98 0.22
N LYS A 59 -14.60 -19.01 0.46
CA LYS A 59 -14.90 -20.06 1.45
C LYS A 59 -14.87 -19.52 2.89
N HIS A 60 -13.90 -18.67 3.23
CA HIS A 60 -13.70 -18.19 4.59
C HIS A 60 -14.28 -16.78 4.75
N ASN A 61 -15.60 -16.72 4.82
CA ASN A 61 -16.33 -15.46 4.83
C ASN A 61 -16.44 -14.86 6.24
N THR A 62 -15.80 -13.72 6.45
CA THR A 62 -15.71 -13.01 7.73
C THR A 62 -16.22 -11.58 7.59
N PRO A 63 -16.42 -10.83 8.68
CA PRO A 63 -16.75 -9.41 8.63
C PRO A 63 -15.74 -8.53 7.86
N PHE A 64 -14.50 -9.01 7.67
CA PHE A 64 -13.47 -8.31 6.90
C PHE A 64 -13.27 -8.90 5.49
N SER A 65 -14.09 -9.86 5.08
CA SER A 65 -14.02 -10.40 3.72
C SER A 65 -14.32 -9.33 2.69
N GLN A 66 -13.48 -9.31 1.66
CA GLN A 66 -13.55 -8.37 0.54
C GLN A 66 -14.17 -9.02 -0.70
N ASN A 67 -14.62 -8.19 -1.65
CA ASN A 67 -15.12 -8.65 -2.92
C ASN A 67 -13.93 -9.08 -3.79
N THR A 68 -13.89 -10.35 -4.18
CA THR A 68 -12.74 -10.91 -4.90
C THR A 68 -12.49 -10.25 -6.25
N ILE A 69 -13.53 -9.79 -6.95
CA ILE A 69 -13.41 -9.08 -8.23
C ILE A 69 -12.80 -7.70 -8.00
N VAL A 70 -13.36 -6.91 -7.08
CA VAL A 70 -12.89 -5.54 -6.81
C VAL A 70 -11.47 -5.56 -6.25
N THR A 71 -11.18 -6.46 -5.30
CA THR A 71 -9.82 -6.65 -4.78
C THR A 71 -8.86 -7.17 -5.86
N GLY A 72 -9.31 -8.01 -6.79
CA GLY A 72 -8.53 -8.41 -7.96
C GLY A 72 -8.17 -7.24 -8.87
N ILE A 73 -9.13 -6.35 -9.15
CA ILE A 73 -8.90 -5.12 -9.93
C ILE A 73 -7.88 -4.22 -9.23
N TYR A 74 -8.01 -4.03 -7.92
CA TYR A 74 -7.04 -3.27 -7.12
C TYR A 74 -5.62 -3.81 -7.33
N TRP A 75 -5.44 -5.12 -7.22
CA TRP A 75 -4.15 -5.76 -7.42
C TRP A 75 -3.61 -5.63 -8.83
N ILE A 76 -4.46 -5.75 -9.86
CA ILE A 76 -4.05 -5.52 -11.25
C ILE A 76 -3.55 -4.09 -11.43
N LEU A 77 -4.30 -3.09 -10.96
CA LEU A 77 -3.90 -1.68 -11.03
C LEU A 77 -2.60 -1.42 -10.27
N LEU A 78 -2.45 -2.01 -9.08
CA LEU A 78 -1.24 -1.90 -8.28
C LEU A 78 -0.03 -2.51 -9.01
N LEU A 79 -0.14 -3.73 -9.53
CA LEU A 79 0.93 -4.42 -10.25
C LEU A 79 1.32 -3.67 -11.55
N LEU A 80 0.35 -3.10 -12.27
CA LEU A 80 0.62 -2.26 -13.44
C LEU A 80 1.34 -0.96 -13.05
N SER A 81 0.91 -0.30 -11.98
CA SER A 81 1.60 0.89 -11.47
C SER A 81 3.04 0.59 -11.04
N GLN A 82 3.31 -0.64 -10.56
CA GLN A 82 4.64 -1.08 -10.17
C GLN A 82 5.59 -1.22 -11.37
N ILE A 83 5.10 -1.47 -12.58
CA ILE A 83 5.92 -1.43 -13.80
C ILE A 83 6.53 -0.03 -13.99
N SER A 84 5.73 1.02 -13.76
CA SER A 84 6.23 2.40 -13.79
C SER A 84 7.34 2.59 -12.77
N TYR A 85 7.15 2.14 -11.52
CA TYR A 85 8.22 2.19 -10.51
C TYR A 85 9.49 1.44 -10.93
N VAL A 86 9.36 0.23 -11.45
CA VAL A 86 10.49 -0.58 -11.93
C VAL A 86 11.26 0.17 -13.03
N TYR A 87 10.55 0.79 -13.97
CA TYR A 87 11.14 1.58 -15.04
C TYR A 87 12.00 2.75 -14.52
N HIS A 88 11.58 3.41 -13.44
CA HIS A 88 12.32 4.54 -12.86
C HIS A 88 13.71 4.16 -12.31
N LEU A 89 13.96 2.89 -11.97
CA LEU A 89 15.31 2.42 -11.61
C LEU A 89 16.30 2.43 -12.80
N PHE A 90 15.78 2.48 -14.02
CA PHE A 90 16.54 2.53 -15.28
C PHE A 90 16.49 3.91 -15.94
N SER A 91 15.89 4.91 -15.29
CA SER A 91 15.83 6.27 -15.83
C SER A 91 17.22 6.89 -15.96
N LYS A 92 17.35 7.82 -16.92
CA LYS A 92 18.54 8.68 -17.06
C LYS A 92 18.56 9.80 -16.01
N GLU A 93 17.42 10.10 -15.40
CA GLU A 93 17.31 11.15 -14.38
C GLU A 93 17.72 10.64 -13.01
N ALA A 94 18.79 11.21 -12.44
CA ALA A 94 19.35 10.79 -11.16
C ALA A 94 18.35 10.91 -10.00
N THR A 95 17.49 11.95 -10.00
CA THR A 95 16.47 12.17 -8.97
C THR A 95 15.45 11.03 -8.92
N LEU A 96 15.00 10.55 -10.08
CA LEU A 96 14.06 9.44 -10.22
C LEU A 96 14.69 8.13 -9.77
N VAL A 97 15.95 7.87 -10.17
CA VAL A 97 16.70 6.67 -9.77
C VAL A 97 16.92 6.65 -8.26
N VAL A 98 17.31 7.76 -7.65
CA VAL A 98 17.52 7.86 -6.19
C VAL A 98 16.23 7.65 -5.43
N ALA A 99 15.12 8.27 -5.86
CA ALA A 99 13.81 8.06 -5.26
C ALA A 99 13.39 6.57 -5.31
N ALA A 100 13.57 5.92 -6.46
CA ALA A 100 13.23 4.52 -6.63
C ALA A 100 14.16 3.56 -5.85
N ALA A 101 15.47 3.86 -5.83
CA ALA A 101 16.48 3.07 -5.11
C ALA A 101 16.29 3.13 -3.60
N ASN A 102 15.86 4.29 -3.06
CA ASN A 102 15.60 4.45 -1.64
C ASN A 102 14.54 3.50 -1.08
N VAL A 103 13.57 3.09 -1.89
CA VAL A 103 12.53 2.12 -1.48
C VAL A 103 12.78 0.70 -1.99
N ALA A 104 13.84 0.47 -2.77
CA ALA A 104 14.06 -0.81 -3.45
C ALA A 104 14.17 -2.00 -2.50
N THR A 105 14.91 -1.88 -1.39
CA THR A 105 15.03 -2.96 -0.41
C THR A 105 13.69 -3.25 0.28
N HIS A 106 12.92 -2.21 0.61
CA HIS A 106 11.58 -2.35 1.16
C HIS A 106 10.60 -2.99 0.16
N PHE A 107 10.72 -2.66 -1.12
CA PHE A 107 9.92 -3.22 -2.21
C PHE A 107 10.23 -4.70 -2.47
N ILE A 108 11.52 -5.07 -2.47
CA ILE A 108 11.95 -6.48 -2.57
C ILE A 108 11.34 -7.28 -1.40
N LEU A 109 11.48 -6.77 -0.17
CA LEU A 109 10.96 -7.44 1.02
C LEU A 109 9.42 -7.51 1.01
N ASN A 110 8.75 -6.46 0.54
CA ASN A 110 7.31 -6.45 0.28
C ASN A 110 6.88 -7.62 -0.61
N ASN A 111 7.56 -7.82 -1.73
CA ASN A 111 7.21 -8.87 -2.69
C ASN A 111 7.43 -10.27 -2.11
N LEU A 112 8.50 -10.46 -1.32
CA LEU A 112 8.76 -11.72 -0.62
C LEU A 112 7.69 -12.01 0.44
N PHE A 113 7.21 -11.00 1.15
CA PHE A 113 6.10 -11.16 2.09
C PHE A 113 4.78 -11.50 1.38
N VAL A 114 4.45 -10.82 0.28
CA VAL A 114 3.26 -11.15 -0.53
C VAL A 114 3.35 -12.59 -1.03
N PHE A 115 4.52 -12.99 -1.55
CA PHE A 115 4.78 -14.36 -2.00
C PHE A 115 4.54 -15.38 -0.87
N ALA A 116 5.18 -15.17 0.28
CA ALA A 116 5.02 -16.05 1.44
C ALA A 116 3.57 -16.12 1.92
N TRP A 117 2.89 -14.98 1.97
CA TRP A 117 1.47 -14.91 2.33
C TRP A 117 0.59 -15.71 1.37
N ILE A 118 0.77 -15.58 0.05
CA ILE A 118 0.01 -16.36 -0.94
C ILE A 118 0.20 -17.87 -0.72
N LEU A 119 1.43 -18.31 -0.48
CA LEU A 119 1.73 -19.73 -0.25
C LEU A 119 1.05 -20.28 1.00
N LEU A 120 1.08 -19.52 2.10
CA LEU A 120 0.45 -19.90 3.37
C LEU A 120 -1.08 -19.86 3.28
N TRP A 121 -1.64 -18.80 2.68
CA TRP A 121 -3.07 -18.60 2.50
C TRP A 121 -3.70 -19.71 1.68
N THR A 122 -3.11 -20.06 0.53
CA THR A 122 -3.64 -21.10 -0.37
C THR A 122 -3.59 -22.50 0.24
N ARG A 123 -2.76 -22.69 1.28
CA ARG A 123 -2.59 -23.92 2.06
C ARG A 123 -3.33 -23.89 3.41
N ASN A 124 -4.16 -22.87 3.67
CA ASN A 124 -4.92 -22.68 4.92
C ASN A 124 -4.07 -22.50 6.20
N HIS A 125 -2.81 -22.06 6.07
CA HIS A 125 -1.96 -21.74 7.23
C HIS A 125 -2.20 -20.31 7.70
N PHE A 126 -3.42 -20.00 8.17
CA PHE A 126 -3.87 -18.62 8.43
C PHE A 126 -3.09 -17.91 9.55
N TRP A 127 -2.72 -18.63 10.63
CA TRP A 127 -1.88 -18.05 11.69
C TRP A 127 -0.47 -17.72 11.20
N GLY A 128 0.15 -18.61 10.41
CA GLY A 128 1.44 -18.33 9.78
C GLY A 128 1.36 -17.16 8.81
N ALA A 129 0.28 -17.11 8.02
CA ALA A 129 0.00 -16.00 7.11
C ALA A 129 -0.17 -14.67 7.87
N GLU A 130 -0.76 -14.70 9.06
CA GLU A 130 -0.96 -13.51 9.91
C GLU A 130 0.38 -12.97 10.43
N VAL A 131 1.28 -13.84 10.89
CA VAL A 131 2.62 -13.45 11.32
C VAL A 131 3.39 -12.79 10.17
N ILE A 132 3.31 -13.36 8.96
CA ILE A 132 3.90 -12.77 7.76
C ILE A 132 3.29 -11.40 7.46
N LEU A 133 1.98 -11.24 7.54
CA LEU A 133 1.30 -9.95 7.33
C LEU A 133 1.67 -8.92 8.39
N ALA A 134 1.85 -9.30 9.65
CA ALA A 134 2.28 -8.41 10.71
C ALA A 134 3.71 -7.89 10.44
N ALA A 135 4.64 -8.77 10.08
CA ALA A 135 6.00 -8.39 9.67
C ALA A 135 5.98 -7.50 8.42
N HIS A 136 5.10 -7.81 7.47
CA HIS A 136 4.91 -7.04 6.25
C HIS A 136 4.37 -5.63 6.55
N PHE A 137 3.40 -5.51 7.44
CA PHE A 137 2.84 -4.24 7.89
C PHE A 137 3.89 -3.38 8.61
N ILE A 138 4.76 -3.98 9.43
CA ILE A 138 5.89 -3.28 10.05
C ILE A 138 6.84 -2.75 8.97
N ASN A 139 7.21 -3.57 7.98
CA ASN A 139 8.05 -3.12 6.87
C ASN A 139 7.40 -1.95 6.11
N GLN A 140 6.09 -2.02 5.81
CA GLN A 140 5.39 -0.95 5.12
C GLN A 140 5.29 0.33 5.95
N THR A 141 5.05 0.20 7.26
CA THR A 141 5.05 1.32 8.19
C THR A 141 6.42 1.99 8.20
N ILE A 142 7.52 1.23 8.32
CA ILE A 142 8.88 1.79 8.27
C ILE A 142 9.13 2.49 6.93
N THR A 143 8.73 1.87 5.82
CA THR A 143 8.89 2.42 4.47
C THR A 143 8.18 3.77 4.35
N TYR A 144 6.92 3.82 4.78
CA TYR A 144 6.09 5.02 4.77
C TYR A 144 6.74 6.18 5.53
N TRP A 145 7.12 5.93 6.78
CA TRP A 145 7.67 6.97 7.65
C TRP A 145 9.07 7.43 7.24
N ARG A 146 9.90 6.51 6.73
CA ARG A 146 11.28 6.83 6.35
C ARG A 146 11.38 7.51 5.00
N HIS A 147 10.46 7.22 4.09
CA HIS A 147 10.49 7.73 2.72
C HIS A 147 9.27 8.61 2.42
N ARG A 148 9.02 9.58 3.30
CA ARG A 148 7.99 10.59 3.07
C ARG A 148 8.37 11.55 1.94
N GLY A 149 7.36 12.02 1.21
CA GLY A 149 7.51 12.99 0.13
C GLY A 149 8.06 12.41 -1.17
N LEU A 150 7.92 11.09 -1.38
CA LEU A 150 8.25 10.48 -2.66
C LEU A 150 7.32 10.98 -3.76
N PRO A 151 7.81 11.06 -5.01
CA PRO A 151 6.95 11.33 -6.15
C PRO A 151 5.84 10.29 -6.28
N ALA A 152 4.67 10.68 -6.79
CA ALA A 152 3.48 9.83 -6.86
C ALA A 152 3.73 8.48 -7.58
N PHE A 153 4.54 8.46 -8.64
CA PHE A 153 4.89 7.25 -9.41
C PHE A 153 5.83 6.28 -8.67
N VAL A 154 6.44 6.67 -7.55
CA VAL A 154 7.13 5.76 -6.62
C VAL A 154 6.23 5.47 -5.43
N HIS A 155 5.58 6.50 -4.88
CA HIS A 155 4.78 6.41 -3.67
C HIS A 155 3.59 5.47 -3.83
N LEU A 156 2.78 5.61 -4.89
CA LEU A 156 1.64 4.74 -5.16
C LEU A 156 2.06 3.25 -5.24
N PRO A 157 2.96 2.84 -6.15
CA PRO A 157 3.28 1.43 -6.35
C PRO A 157 4.09 0.77 -5.23
N ALA A 158 4.98 1.51 -4.57
CA ALA A 158 5.95 0.94 -3.64
C ALA A 158 5.63 1.20 -2.16
N VAL A 159 4.75 2.16 -1.86
CA VAL A 159 4.46 2.58 -0.47
C VAL A 159 2.96 2.57 -0.19
N ALA A 160 2.19 3.50 -0.76
CA ALA A 160 0.78 3.69 -0.42
C ALA A 160 -0.10 2.49 -0.76
N GLY A 161 0.02 1.94 -1.97
CA GLY A 161 -0.75 0.78 -2.40
C GLY A 161 -0.45 -0.48 -1.57
N PRO A 162 0.83 -0.87 -1.44
CA PRO A 162 1.18 -2.01 -0.59
C PRO A 162 0.80 -1.79 0.89
N TYR A 163 0.94 -0.58 1.41
CA TYR A 163 0.56 -0.28 2.79
C TYR A 163 -0.95 -0.41 3.02
N ALA A 164 -1.78 0.13 2.13
CA ALA A 164 -3.23 -0.03 2.18
C ALA A 164 -3.63 -1.52 2.12
N TRP A 165 -3.03 -2.28 1.20
CA TRP A 165 -3.28 -3.71 1.09
C TRP A 165 -2.96 -4.43 2.40
N THR A 166 -1.74 -4.25 2.91
CA THR A 166 -1.27 -4.98 4.12
C THR A 166 -2.13 -4.71 5.34
N LEU A 167 -2.57 -3.46 5.55
CA LEU A 167 -3.51 -3.14 6.62
C LEU A 167 -4.82 -3.92 6.49
N THR A 168 -5.41 -3.93 5.30
CA THR A 168 -6.69 -4.63 5.09
C THR A 168 -6.55 -6.14 5.12
N ALA A 169 -5.43 -6.66 4.60
CA ALA A 169 -5.12 -8.09 4.60
C ALA A 169 -4.88 -8.61 6.02
N LEU A 170 -4.26 -7.81 6.90
CA LEU A 170 -4.07 -8.14 8.31
C LEU A 170 -5.41 -8.36 9.01
N PHE A 171 -6.35 -7.42 8.89
CA PHE A 171 -7.69 -7.59 9.45
C PHE A 171 -8.44 -8.77 8.84
N TRP A 172 -8.32 -8.95 7.53
CA TRP A 172 -9.03 -10.01 6.83
C TRP A 172 -8.50 -11.40 7.19
N ASN A 173 -7.19 -11.62 7.10
CA ASN A 173 -6.58 -12.90 7.44
C ASN A 173 -6.69 -13.19 8.94
N GLY A 174 -6.50 -12.20 9.81
CA GLY A 174 -6.68 -12.35 11.26
C GLY A 174 -8.10 -12.81 11.61
N ALA A 175 -9.12 -12.21 10.98
CA ALA A 175 -10.51 -12.63 11.16
C ALA A 175 -10.76 -14.08 10.71
N VAL A 176 -10.07 -14.54 9.67
CA VAL A 176 -10.12 -15.95 9.23
C VAL A 176 -9.39 -16.86 10.22
N ALA A 177 -8.20 -16.48 10.69
CA ALA A 177 -7.39 -17.26 11.62
C ALA A 177 -8.12 -17.53 12.96
N VAL A 178 -8.86 -16.54 13.46
CA VAL A 178 -9.66 -16.66 14.69
C VAL A 178 -11.09 -17.17 14.46
N HIS A 179 -11.43 -17.57 13.23
CA HIS A 179 -12.76 -18.09 12.86
C HIS A 179 -13.90 -17.13 13.25
N SER A 180 -13.78 -15.85 12.93
CA SER A 180 -14.72 -14.77 13.29
C SER A 180 -16.05 -14.86 12.53
N HIS A 181 -16.79 -15.95 12.73
CA HIS A 181 -18.12 -16.19 12.13
C HIS A 181 -19.26 -16.06 13.15
N ASN A 182 -18.94 -15.98 14.44
CA ASN A 182 -19.88 -15.90 15.55
C ASN A 182 -20.23 -14.44 15.94
N LEU A 183 -21.21 -14.27 16.83
CA LEU A 183 -21.67 -12.96 17.28
C LEU A 183 -20.56 -12.13 17.97
N PRO A 184 -19.75 -12.67 18.90
CA PRO A 184 -18.64 -11.93 19.49
C PRO A 184 -17.63 -11.42 18.47
N GLY A 185 -17.22 -12.27 17.51
CA GLY A 185 -16.30 -11.88 16.44
C GLY A 185 -16.85 -10.74 15.58
N ARG A 186 -18.17 -10.70 15.35
CA ARG A 186 -18.83 -9.59 14.66
C ARG A 186 -18.82 -8.29 15.46
N ILE A 187 -19.06 -8.34 16.77
CA ILE A 187 -18.99 -7.16 17.64
C ILE A 187 -17.58 -6.58 17.63
N VAL A 188 -16.57 -7.45 17.77
CA VAL A 188 -15.17 -7.07 17.69
C VAL A 188 -14.88 -6.45 16.32
N ALA A 189 -15.28 -7.08 15.22
CA ALA A 189 -15.05 -6.56 13.87
C ALA A 189 -15.68 -5.18 13.62
N ASN A 190 -16.89 -4.93 14.16
CA ASN A 190 -17.56 -3.63 14.09
C ASN A 190 -16.77 -2.52 14.79
N ILE A 191 -15.97 -2.84 15.82
CA ILE A 191 -15.09 -1.88 16.49
C ILE A 191 -13.80 -1.71 15.67
N PHE A 192 -13.17 -2.82 15.28
CA PHE A 192 -11.88 -2.80 14.61
C PHE A 192 -11.92 -2.21 13.19
N ILE A 193 -13.05 -2.24 12.48
CA ILE A 193 -13.16 -1.64 11.15
C ILE A 193 -12.82 -0.14 11.15
N TRP A 194 -13.13 0.57 12.24
CA TRP A 194 -12.83 1.99 12.39
C TRP A 194 -11.33 2.30 12.48
N VAL A 195 -10.48 1.31 12.79
CA VAL A 195 -9.03 1.46 12.74
C VAL A 195 -8.58 1.82 11.32
N ILE A 196 -9.20 1.24 10.28
CA ILE A 196 -8.91 1.58 8.88
C ILE A 196 -9.19 3.06 8.61
N MET A 197 -10.31 3.57 9.14
CA MET A 197 -10.67 4.98 9.01
C MET A 197 -9.70 5.89 9.76
N LEU A 198 -9.38 5.56 11.02
CA LEU A 198 -8.47 6.36 11.84
C LEU A 198 -7.08 6.42 11.20
N VAL A 199 -6.54 5.28 10.76
CA VAL A 199 -5.27 5.22 10.05
C VAL A 199 -5.35 6.01 8.73
N GLY A 200 -6.41 5.83 7.95
CA GLY A 200 -6.58 6.55 6.67
C GLY A 200 -6.66 8.06 6.86
N LEU A 201 -7.53 8.55 7.74
CA LEU A 201 -7.71 9.98 8.03
C LEU A 201 -6.44 10.60 8.63
N PHE A 202 -5.74 9.89 9.52
CA PHE A 202 -4.47 10.35 10.05
C PHE A 202 -3.48 10.66 8.91
N HIS A 203 -3.32 9.77 7.95
CA HIS A 203 -2.41 9.99 6.82
C HIS A 203 -2.92 11.02 5.81
N ILE A 204 -4.23 11.05 5.51
CA ILE A 204 -4.80 12.03 4.57
C ILE A 204 -4.74 13.44 5.15
N ILE A 205 -5.18 13.65 6.39
CA ILE A 205 -5.32 14.99 6.97
C ILE A 205 -3.98 15.53 7.46
N ILE A 206 -3.18 14.72 8.17
CA ILE A 206 -1.95 15.19 8.80
C ILE A 206 -0.76 15.13 7.84
N HIS A 207 -0.79 14.21 6.87
CA HIS A 207 0.33 13.99 5.95
C HIS A 207 -0.02 14.28 4.49
N GLU A 208 -1.22 14.79 4.24
CA GLU A 208 -1.71 15.18 2.91
C GLU A 208 -1.60 14.04 1.88
N ASP A 209 -1.69 12.80 2.36
CA ASP A 209 -1.50 11.60 1.55
C ASP A 209 -2.82 11.09 0.98
N TYR A 210 -3.30 11.81 -0.03
CA TYR A 210 -4.49 11.42 -0.79
C TYR A 210 -4.31 10.11 -1.56
N ILE A 211 -3.08 9.70 -1.89
CA ILE A 211 -2.81 8.46 -2.64
C ILE A 211 -3.13 7.25 -1.77
N LEU A 212 -2.63 7.24 -0.53
CA LEU A 212 -2.98 6.21 0.44
C LEU A 212 -4.48 6.20 0.72
N GLY A 213 -5.09 7.38 0.82
CA GLY A 213 -6.53 7.53 0.99
C GLY A 213 -7.36 6.92 -0.15
N TYR A 214 -6.97 7.13 -1.41
CA TYR A 214 -7.59 6.47 -2.56
C TYR A 214 -7.45 4.94 -2.50
N CYS A 215 -6.28 4.43 -2.14
CA CYS A 215 -6.06 2.98 -2.02
C CYS A 215 -6.94 2.35 -0.92
N LEU A 216 -7.01 2.98 0.26
CA LEU A 216 -7.86 2.51 1.36
C LEU A 216 -9.35 2.65 1.03
N SER A 217 -9.76 3.73 0.37
CA SER A 217 -11.12 3.91 -0.15
C SER A 217 -11.49 2.77 -1.09
N PHE A 218 -10.63 2.43 -2.06
CA PHE A 218 -10.88 1.33 -3.00
C PHE A 218 -11.07 -0.02 -2.28
N LEU A 219 -10.19 -0.36 -1.33
CA LEU A 219 -10.26 -1.63 -0.61
C LEU A 219 -11.44 -1.68 0.38
N THR A 220 -11.82 -0.55 0.99
CA THR A 220 -13.00 -0.47 1.85
C THR A 220 -14.31 -0.54 1.05
N LEU A 221 -14.34 -0.02 -0.18
CA LEU A 221 -15.43 -0.29 -1.13
C LEU A 221 -15.54 -1.79 -1.44
N SER A 222 -14.41 -2.47 -1.68
CA SER A 222 -14.40 -3.93 -1.89
C SER A 222 -15.00 -4.68 -0.70
N LEU A 223 -14.64 -4.29 0.52
CA LEU A 223 -15.22 -4.83 1.76
C LEU A 223 -16.72 -4.53 1.85
N ALA A 224 -17.14 -3.29 1.62
CA ALA A 224 -18.53 -2.87 1.70
C ALA A 224 -19.43 -3.68 0.76
N LEU A 225 -19.01 -3.83 -0.49
CA LEU A 225 -19.73 -4.61 -1.51
C LEU A 225 -19.85 -6.09 -1.13
N ARG A 226 -18.80 -6.67 -0.56
CA ARG A 226 -18.86 -8.07 -0.09
C ARG A 226 -19.79 -8.22 1.09
N GLN A 227 -19.70 -7.37 2.09
CA GLN A 227 -20.54 -7.47 3.28
C GLN A 227 -22.02 -7.24 2.94
N LEU A 228 -22.31 -6.31 2.03
CA LEU A 228 -23.66 -6.10 1.49
C LEU A 228 -24.21 -7.37 0.82
N ALA A 229 -23.40 -8.05 0.00
CA ALA A 229 -23.80 -9.28 -0.69
C ALA A 229 -23.98 -10.49 0.24
N VAL A 230 -23.29 -10.53 1.39
CA VAL A 230 -23.24 -11.70 2.27
C VAL A 230 -24.40 -11.74 3.24
N LYS A 231 -24.71 -10.65 3.98
CA LYS A 231 -25.89 -10.55 4.87
C LYS A 231 -26.23 -9.09 5.19
N ILE A 232 -27.49 -8.71 4.97
CA ILE A 232 -28.02 -7.34 5.21
C ILE A 232 -28.10 -6.98 6.71
N ILE A 233 -28.27 -7.96 7.61
CA ILE A 233 -28.52 -7.75 9.06
C ILE A 233 -27.22 -7.63 9.88
N ALA A 234 -26.16 -7.06 9.30
CA ALA A 234 -24.92 -6.78 10.02
C ALA A 234 -24.44 -5.35 9.71
N LEU A 235 -24.20 -4.53 10.73
CA LEU A 235 -23.80 -3.12 10.60
C LEU A 235 -22.49 -2.91 9.82
N GLN A 236 -21.70 -3.97 9.64
CA GLN A 236 -20.40 -3.95 8.97
C GLN A 236 -20.44 -3.33 7.56
N TRP A 237 -21.48 -3.60 6.75
CA TRP A 237 -21.57 -3.01 5.41
C TRP A 237 -21.79 -1.49 5.46
N ILE A 238 -22.61 -1.01 6.42
CA ILE A 238 -22.87 0.42 6.63
C ILE A 238 -21.56 1.10 7.02
N PHE A 239 -20.86 0.55 8.01
CA PHE A 239 -19.57 1.10 8.46
C PHE A 239 -18.56 1.11 7.32
N ALA A 240 -18.47 0.05 6.53
CA ALA A 240 -17.58 0.00 5.39
C ALA A 240 -17.88 1.08 4.33
N PHE A 241 -19.16 1.34 4.00
CA PHE A 241 -19.53 2.42 3.09
C PHE A 241 -19.25 3.80 3.66
N VAL A 242 -19.50 4.01 4.94
CA VAL A 242 -19.17 5.29 5.62
C VAL A 242 -17.67 5.54 5.55
N ILE A 243 -16.86 4.54 5.88
CA ILE A 243 -15.39 4.64 5.83
C ILE A 243 -14.93 4.90 4.39
N PHE A 244 -15.44 4.14 3.41
CA PHE A 244 -15.17 4.37 1.99
C PHE A 244 -15.47 5.81 1.58
N GLY A 245 -16.67 6.32 1.90
CA GLY A 245 -17.13 7.65 1.52
C GLY A 245 -16.29 8.75 2.16
N VAL A 246 -16.02 8.65 3.46
CA VAL A 246 -15.20 9.61 4.20
C VAL A 246 -13.77 9.65 3.66
N LEU A 247 -13.13 8.48 3.46
CA LEU A 247 -11.78 8.43 2.90
C LEU A 247 -11.74 8.95 1.47
N LEU A 248 -12.75 8.65 0.65
CA LEU A 248 -12.83 9.15 -0.73
C LEU A 248 -12.94 10.67 -0.76
N VAL A 249 -13.86 11.24 0.01
CA VAL A 249 -14.11 12.69 0.07
C VAL A 249 -12.87 13.41 0.60
N ALA A 250 -12.26 12.91 1.68
CA ALA A 250 -11.04 13.50 2.23
C ALA A 250 -9.86 13.43 1.24
N SER A 251 -9.74 12.33 0.49
CA SER A 251 -8.70 12.18 -0.55
C SER A 251 -8.95 13.11 -1.74
N LEU A 252 -10.20 13.21 -2.20
CA LEU A 252 -10.60 14.15 -3.25
C LEU A 252 -10.27 15.58 -2.84
N TYR A 253 -10.74 16.00 -1.67
CA TYR A 253 -10.48 17.32 -1.11
C TYR A 253 -8.98 17.64 -1.07
N THR A 254 -8.17 16.75 -0.47
CA THR A 254 -6.72 16.94 -0.34
C THR A 254 -6.00 16.94 -1.70
N SER A 255 -6.43 16.09 -2.63
CA SER A 255 -5.84 16.05 -3.98
C SER A 255 -6.19 17.32 -4.77
N THR A 256 -7.40 17.86 -4.59
CA THR A 256 -7.85 19.10 -5.23
C THR A 256 -7.13 20.31 -4.65
N THR A 257 -7.00 20.44 -3.32
CA THR A 257 -6.26 21.55 -2.71
C THR A 257 -4.80 21.55 -3.17
N LYS A 258 -4.17 20.38 -3.22
CA LYS A 258 -2.80 20.23 -3.73
C LYS A 258 -2.66 20.60 -5.20
N TYR A 259 -3.61 20.21 -6.04
CA TYR A 259 -3.63 20.57 -7.45
C TYR A 259 -3.68 22.10 -7.66
N TYR A 260 -4.42 22.81 -6.80
CA TYR A 260 -4.52 24.28 -6.83
C TYR A 260 -3.42 25.00 -6.01
N GLY A 261 -2.39 24.31 -5.53
CA GLY A 261 -1.29 24.93 -4.76
C GLY A 261 -1.74 25.52 -3.41
N ARG A 262 -2.78 24.96 -2.82
CA ARG A 262 -3.32 25.36 -1.51
C ARG A 262 -3.07 24.30 -0.46
N ASP A 263 -2.90 24.72 0.78
CA ASP A 263 -2.90 23.79 1.92
C ASP A 263 -4.32 23.25 2.18
N THR A 264 -4.43 22.29 3.09
CA THR A 264 -5.70 21.70 3.52
C THR A 264 -6.68 22.69 4.17
N LEU A 265 -6.25 23.93 4.46
CA LEU A 265 -7.07 25.03 4.98
C LEU A 265 -7.34 26.11 3.91
N PHE A 266 -7.14 25.79 2.62
CA PHE A 266 -7.27 26.72 1.48
C PHE A 266 -6.35 27.94 1.51
N ARG A 267 -5.33 27.97 2.37
CA ARG A 267 -4.30 29.00 2.34
C ARG A 267 -3.42 28.74 1.13
N SER A 268 -3.09 29.79 0.38
CA SER A 268 -2.06 29.69 -0.64
C SER A 268 -0.76 29.26 0.03
N VAL A 269 -0.19 28.14 -0.43
CA VAL A 269 1.20 27.82 -0.11
C VAL A 269 2.02 28.77 -0.96
N ALA A 270 2.26 29.97 -0.44
CA ALA A 270 3.24 30.86 -1.03
C ALA A 270 4.53 30.04 -1.10
N HIS A 271 5.03 29.78 -2.32
CA HIS A 271 6.42 29.40 -2.47
C HIS A 271 7.22 30.44 -1.68
N PRO A 272 8.11 30.05 -0.77
CA PRO A 272 9.04 31.04 -0.23
C PRO A 272 9.69 31.67 -1.46
N GLU A 273 9.42 32.96 -1.68
CA GLU A 273 10.18 33.73 -2.66
C GLU A 273 11.63 33.41 -2.38
N SER A 274 12.34 33.00 -3.43
CA SER A 274 13.76 32.64 -3.37
C SER A 274 14.49 33.58 -2.42
N ALA A 275 14.94 33.06 -1.27
CA ALA A 275 15.83 33.79 -0.35
C ALA A 275 17.14 34.23 -1.03
N ASP A 276 17.36 33.80 -2.29
CA ASP A 276 18.42 34.23 -3.18
C ASP A 276 18.18 35.56 -3.91
N ARG A 277 16.99 36.19 -3.82
CA ARG A 277 16.83 37.55 -4.37
C ARG A 277 17.63 38.61 -3.59
N GLU A 278 17.95 38.34 -2.32
CA GLU A 278 18.81 39.21 -1.50
C GLU A 278 20.32 38.94 -1.68
N ARG A 279 20.71 37.93 -2.47
CA ARG A 279 22.11 37.54 -2.71
C ARG A 279 22.53 37.64 -4.18
N GLN A 280 21.87 38.47 -4.99
CA GLN A 280 22.43 38.84 -6.28
C GLN A 280 23.42 40.00 -6.07
N PRO A 281 24.72 39.82 -6.32
CA PRO A 281 25.63 40.95 -6.38
C PRO A 281 25.20 41.81 -7.57
N LEU A 282 24.96 43.10 -7.31
CA LEU A 282 24.67 44.12 -8.32
C LEU A 282 25.88 44.29 -9.24
N LEU A 283 26.04 43.38 -10.19
CA LEU A 283 26.91 43.55 -11.34
C LEU A 283 26.10 44.24 -12.42
N ASN A 284 26.00 45.57 -12.30
CA ASN A 284 25.93 46.51 -13.42
C ASN A 284 25.89 47.93 -12.84
N GLU A 285 27.04 48.61 -12.88
CA GLU A 285 27.20 49.94 -13.47
C GLU A 285 28.62 50.44 -13.15
N GLN A 286 29.52 50.35 -14.13
CA GLN A 286 30.27 51.51 -14.62
C GLN A 286 31.04 51.15 -15.89
N ALA A 287 30.80 51.99 -16.90
CA ALA A 287 31.50 52.07 -18.18
C ALA A 287 32.92 52.62 -18.02
#